data_AF-A0A7S4KIB6-F1
#
_entry.id   AF-A0A7S4KIB6-F1
#
_cell.length_a   1.000
_cell.length_b   1.000
_cell.length_c   1.000
_cell.angle_alpha   90.00
_cell.angle_beta   90.00
_cell.angle_gamma   90.00
#
_symmetry.space_group_name_H-M   'P 1'
#
loop_
_entity.id
_entity.type
_entity.pdbx_description
1 polymer ?
#
loop_
_entity_poly.entity_id
_entity_poly.type
_entity_poly.pdbx_seq_one_letter_code
_entity_poly.pdbx_strand_id
1 'polypeptide(L)'
;KEGGGGGWGGEDISLETQAEWEMLSLITTQRVDNALSKFGRVSSTEKEKLKELLREYRLDVLASLDPKDREIVEGSRMLREMLLKECKKVVGKRVLQIEKEHKKKEGSGE
;
A
#
# COMPACT_ATOMS: atom_id res chain seq x y z
N LYS A 1 46.93 16.83 -10.60
CA LYS A 1 46.78 16.71 -9.14
C LYS A 1 45.32 16.96 -8.82
N GLU A 2 44.74 16.09 -8.01
CA GLU A 2 43.35 15.64 -8.07
C GLU A 2 42.27 16.71 -7.83
N GLY A 3 41.10 16.44 -8.42
CA GLY A 3 39.87 17.23 -8.32
C GLY A 3 39.22 17.14 -6.94
N GLY A 4 38.75 18.29 -6.46
CA GLY A 4 37.87 18.40 -5.29
C GLY A 4 36.43 18.32 -5.77
N GLY A 5 35.79 17.17 -5.51
CA GLY A 5 34.40 16.89 -5.85
C GLY A 5 33.43 17.89 -5.21
N GLY A 6 32.41 18.27 -5.98
CA GLY A 6 31.28 19.05 -5.49
C GLY A 6 30.57 18.31 -4.38
N GLY A 7 30.59 18.90 -3.18
CA GLY A 7 29.73 18.49 -2.08
C GLY A 7 28.28 18.78 -2.44
N TRP A 8 27.55 17.73 -2.82
CA TRP A 8 26.10 17.76 -2.73
C TRP A 8 25.78 17.69 -1.24
N GLY A 9 25.38 18.82 -0.67
CA GLY A 9 24.80 18.85 0.66
C GLY A 9 23.53 18.03 0.64
N GLY A 10 23.64 16.76 1.04
CA GLY A 10 22.48 15.94 1.35
C GLY A 10 21.93 16.46 2.67
N GLU A 11 20.73 17.04 2.64
CA GLU A 11 19.90 17.09 3.84
C GLU A 11 19.83 15.67 4.40
N ASP A 12 20.32 15.46 5.62
CA ASP A 12 20.16 14.20 6.34
C ASP A 12 18.67 13.85 6.37
N ILE A 13 18.26 12.87 5.57
CA ILE A 13 16.88 12.40 5.53
C ILE A 13 16.56 11.82 6.91
N SER A 14 15.51 12.33 7.55
CA SER A 14 15.10 11.82 8.85
C SER A 14 14.67 10.35 8.72
N LEU A 15 14.91 9.56 9.77
CA LEU A 15 14.49 8.16 9.82
C LEU A 15 12.97 8.01 9.60
N GLU A 16 12.17 8.99 10.03
CA GLU A 16 10.73 9.03 9.75
C GLU A 16 10.42 9.19 8.25
N THR A 17 11.15 10.06 7.55
CA THR A 17 10.99 10.25 6.10
C THR A 17 11.40 8.99 5.34
N GLN A 18 12.48 8.34 5.76
CA GLN A 18 12.90 7.07 5.17
C GLN A 18 11.84 5.98 5.38
N ALA A 19 11.35 5.81 6.62
CA ALA A 19 10.31 4.83 6.93
C ALA A 19 9.00 5.11 6.17
N GLU A 20 8.64 6.38 5.96
CA GLU A 20 7.51 6.77 5.12
C GLU A 20 7.69 6.28 3.68
N TRP A 21 8.85 6.53 3.07
CA TRP A 21 9.12 6.13 1.69
C TRP A 21 9.10 4.61 1.51
N GLU A 22 9.75 3.88 2.42
CA GLU A 22 9.74 2.42 2.40
C GLU A 22 8.32 1.88 2.53
N MET A 23 7.54 2.41 3.47
CA MET A 23 6.12 2.05 3.63
C MET A 23 5.31 2.32 2.36
N LEU A 24 5.44 3.51 1.77
CA LEU A 24 4.68 3.88 0.57
C LEU A 24 5.07 3.02 -0.64
N SER A 25 6.34 2.64 -0.77
CA SER A 25 6.83 1.79 -1.85
C SER A 25 6.17 0.40 -1.86
N LEU A 26 5.79 -0.10 -0.67
CA LEU A 26 5.14 -1.39 -0.49
C LEU A 26 3.64 -1.34 -0.80
N ILE A 27 3.01 -0.17 -0.90
CA ILE A 27 1.57 -0.05 -1.16
C ILE A 27 1.31 -0.19 -2.68
N THR A 28 1.15 -1.43 -3.16
CA THR A 28 0.99 -1.74 -4.59
C THR A 28 -0.32 -2.48 -4.90
N THR A 29 -0.81 -2.32 -6.13
CA THR A 29 -1.99 -3.07 -6.61
C THR A 29 -1.76 -4.58 -6.64
N GLN A 30 -0.53 -5.01 -6.93
CA GLN A 30 -0.16 -6.42 -6.95
C GLN A 30 -0.35 -7.08 -5.58
N ARG A 31 0.05 -6.39 -4.49
CA ARG A 31 -0.19 -6.90 -3.14
C ARG A 31 -1.67 -6.90 -2.74
N VAL A 32 -2.46 -5.95 -3.24
CA VAL A 32 -3.92 -6.02 -3.10
C VAL A 32 -4.49 -7.25 -3.81
N ASP A 33 -4.01 -7.59 -5.00
CA ASP A 33 -4.43 -8.80 -5.72
C ASP A 33 -4.04 -10.08 -4.97
N ASN A 34 -2.84 -10.12 -4.37
CA ASN A 34 -2.43 -11.21 -3.51
C ASN A 34 -3.35 -11.34 -2.27
N ALA A 35 -3.73 -10.23 -1.66
CA ALA A 35 -4.68 -10.24 -0.55
C ALA A 35 -6.07 -10.72 -1.01
N LEU A 36 -6.58 -10.20 -2.13
CA LEU A 36 -7.85 -10.61 -2.74
C LEU A 36 -7.91 -12.10 -3.07
N SER A 37 -6.80 -12.70 -3.50
CA SER A 37 -6.72 -14.12 -3.81
C SER A 37 -7.11 -15.03 -2.64
N LYS A 38 -6.96 -14.55 -1.39
CA LYS A 38 -7.34 -15.27 -0.16
C LYS A 38 -8.83 -15.18 0.16
N PHE A 39 -9.51 -14.13 -0.28
CA PHE A 39 -10.91 -13.84 0.04
C PHE A 39 -11.89 -14.21 -1.10
N GLY A 40 -11.37 -14.44 -2.31
CA GLY A 40 -12.18 -14.65 -3.50
C GLY A 40 -12.84 -13.34 -3.98
N ARG A 41 -14.07 -13.43 -4.49
CA ARG A 41 -14.79 -12.24 -5.00
C ARG A 41 -15.18 -11.32 -3.83
N VAL A 42 -14.71 -10.08 -3.90
CA VAL A 42 -15.07 -8.99 -2.99
C VAL A 42 -15.77 -7.90 -3.79
N SER A 43 -16.98 -7.55 -3.39
CA SER A 43 -17.78 -6.44 -3.93
C SER A 43 -17.52 -5.14 -3.17
N SER A 44 -17.68 -3.99 -3.85
CA SER A 44 -17.62 -2.67 -3.20
C SER A 44 -18.74 -2.44 -2.17
N THR A 45 -19.80 -3.25 -2.21
CA THR A 45 -20.92 -3.20 -1.25
C THR A 45 -20.71 -4.07 -0.02
N GLU A 46 -19.77 -5.00 -0.04
CA GLU A 46 -19.50 -5.94 1.06
C GLU A 46 -18.56 -5.32 2.10
N LYS A 47 -19.12 -4.43 2.93
CA LYS A 47 -18.36 -3.65 3.92
C LYS A 47 -17.48 -4.50 4.84
N GLU A 48 -17.97 -5.64 5.31
CA GLU A 48 -17.23 -6.54 6.21
C GLU A 48 -15.99 -7.12 5.50
N LYS A 49 -16.17 -7.72 4.32
CA LYS A 49 -15.06 -8.23 3.50
C LYS A 49 -14.07 -7.15 3.11
N LEU A 50 -14.52 -5.93 2.83
CA LEU A 50 -13.62 -4.81 2.54
C LEU A 50 -12.79 -4.41 3.75
N LYS A 51 -13.37 -4.42 4.96
CA LYS A 51 -12.61 -4.17 6.20
C LYS A 51 -11.58 -5.27 6.42
N GLU A 52 -11.94 -6.53 6.23
CA GLU A 52 -11.02 -7.67 6.37
C GLU A 52 -9.89 -7.61 5.34
N LEU A 53 -10.22 -7.37 4.07
CA LEU A 53 -9.23 -7.17 3.00
C LEU A 53 -8.27 -6.02 3.34
N LEU A 54 -8.81 -4.88 3.78
CA LEU A 54 -7.99 -3.74 4.17
C LEU A 54 -7.09 -4.07 5.37
N ARG A 55 -7.58 -4.85 6.34
CA ARG A 55 -6.79 -5.30 7.49
C ARG A 55 -5.66 -6.21 7.04
N GLU A 56 -5.94 -7.25 6.27
CA GLU A 56 -4.93 -8.18 5.77
C GLU A 56 -3.89 -7.47 4.90
N TYR A 57 -4.33 -6.58 4.02
CA TYR A 57 -3.42 -5.82 3.18
C TYR A 57 -2.49 -4.90 3.99
N ARG A 58 -3.01 -4.23 5.03
CA ARG A 58 -2.17 -3.41 5.92
C ARG A 58 -1.18 -4.26 6.71
N LEU A 59 -1.60 -5.43 7.19
CA LEU A 59 -0.72 -6.36 7.89
C LEU A 59 0.38 -6.88 6.97
N ASP A 60 0.07 -7.18 5.71
CA ASP A 60 1.05 -7.59 4.69
C ASP A 60 2.10 -6.51 4.42
N VAL A 61 1.67 -5.24 4.30
CA VAL A 61 2.58 -4.09 4.15
C VAL A 61 3.48 -3.95 5.37
N LEU A 62 2.92 -3.96 6.59
CA LEU A 62 3.71 -3.83 7.82
C LEU A 62 4.67 -5.01 8.02
N ALA A 63 4.26 -6.23 7.66
CA ALA A 63 5.11 -7.41 7.76
C ALA A 63 6.26 -7.42 6.73
N SER A 64 6.13 -6.64 5.66
CA SER A 64 7.15 -6.51 4.61
C SER A 64 8.14 -5.37 4.85
N LEU A 65 7.87 -4.51 5.82
CA LEU A 65 8.82 -3.49 6.26
C LEU A 65 9.97 -4.13 7.04
N ASP A 66 11.15 -3.54 6.92
CA ASP A 66 12.24 -3.81 7.84
C ASP A 66 11.79 -3.54 9.29
N PRO A 67 12.23 -4.34 10.28
CA PRO A 67 11.77 -4.21 11.66
C PRO A 67 11.93 -2.80 12.25
N LYS A 68 12.98 -2.08 11.83
CA LYS A 68 13.24 -0.70 12.26
C LYS A 68 12.20 0.29 11.72
N ASP A 69 11.94 0.25 10.40
CA ASP A 69 10.96 1.13 9.77
C ASP A 69 9.55 0.80 10.24
N ARG A 70 9.26 -0.48 10.45
CA ARG A 70 8.02 -0.93 11.06
C ARG A 70 7.80 -0.32 12.44
N GLU A 71 8.81 -0.33 13.31
CA GLU A 71 8.71 0.26 14.65
C GLU A 71 8.41 1.78 14.57
N ILE A 72 9.07 2.49 13.66
CA ILE A 72 8.83 3.92 13.41
C ILE A 72 7.40 4.17 12.93
N VAL A 73 6.94 3.39 11.93
CA VAL A 73 5.57 3.50 11.39
C VAL A 73 4.53 3.17 12.46
N GLU A 74 4.73 2.13 13.28
CA GLU A 74 3.79 1.75 14.33
C GLU A 74 3.78 2.74 15.52
N GLY A 75 4.91 3.38 15.79
CA GLY A 75 5.06 4.42 16.82
C GLY A 75 4.49 5.78 16.42
N SER A 76 4.57 6.14 15.14
CA SER A 76 4.10 7.44 14.64
C SER A 76 2.62 7.42 14.29
N ARG A 77 1.81 8.23 14.99
CA ARG A 77 0.38 8.41 14.68
C ARG A 77 0.17 8.87 13.24
N MET A 78 0.98 9.82 12.78
CA MET A 78 0.89 10.37 11.43
C MET A 78 1.13 9.29 10.37
N LEU A 79 2.17 8.49 10.51
CA LEU A 79 2.48 7.40 9.56
C LEU A 79 1.40 6.31 9.57
N ARG A 80 0.84 5.95 10.73
CA ARG A 80 -0.28 5.00 10.79
C ARG A 80 -1.54 5.51 10.08
N GLU A 81 -1.85 6.78 10.23
CA GLU A 81 -2.99 7.41 9.54
C GLU A 81 -2.74 7.48 8.02
N MET A 82 -1.51 7.79 7.62
CA MET A 82 -1.08 7.77 6.22
C MET A 82 -1.19 6.37 5.60
N LEU A 83 -0.65 5.35 6.28
CA LEU A 83 -0.76 3.95 5.87
C LEU A 83 -2.22 3.56 5.64
N LEU A 84 -3.09 3.86 6.61
CA LEU A 84 -4.51 3.53 6.51
C LEU A 84 -5.16 4.23 5.31
N LYS A 85 -4.84 5.51 5.09
CA LYS A 85 -5.39 6.31 4.00
C LYS A 85 -4.97 5.78 2.62
N GLU A 86 -3.67 5.55 2.42
CA GLU A 86 -3.18 5.06 1.13
C GLU A 86 -3.60 3.61 0.87
N CYS A 87 -3.62 2.75 1.90
CA CYS A 87 -4.16 1.39 1.74
C CYS A 87 -5.64 1.40 1.34
N LYS A 88 -6.47 2.24 1.97
CA LYS A 88 -7.90 2.38 1.60
C LYS A 88 -8.07 2.81 0.15
N LYS A 89 -7.27 3.77 -0.29
CA LYS A 89 -7.31 4.31 -1.66
C LYS A 89 -6.96 3.24 -2.70
N VAL A 90 -5.88 2.49 -2.48
CA VAL A 90 -5.44 1.45 -3.43
C VAL A 90 -6.43 0.27 -3.45
N VAL A 91 -6.89 -0.20 -2.28
CA VAL A 91 -7.91 -1.26 -2.19
C VAL A 91 -9.20 -0.83 -2.87
N GLY A 92 -9.72 0.35 -2.55
CA GLY A 92 -10.97 0.86 -3.13
C GLY A 92 -10.89 0.99 -4.65
N LYS A 93 -9.79 1.56 -5.17
CA LYS A 93 -9.57 1.68 -6.62
C LYS A 93 -9.54 0.30 -7.30
N ARG A 94 -8.84 -0.68 -6.69
CA ARG A 94 -8.68 -2.00 -7.30
C ARG A 94 -9.96 -2.81 -7.30
N VAL A 95 -10.73 -2.81 -6.20
CA VAL A 95 -12.03 -3.50 -6.14
C VAL A 95 -12.98 -2.95 -7.20
N LEU A 96 -13.11 -1.62 -7.32
CA LEU A 96 -13.95 -1.01 -8.36
C LEU A 96 -13.49 -1.34 -9.78
N GLN A 97 -12.19 -1.50 -10.00
CA GLN A 97 -11.65 -1.92 -11.29
C GLN A 97 -12.06 -3.35 -11.63
N ILE A 98 -11.91 -4.29 -10.70
CA ILE A 98 -12.29 -5.69 -10.87
C ILE A 98 -13.80 -5.81 -11.17
N GLU A 99 -14.64 -5.06 -10.46
CA GLU A 99 -16.08 -5.04 -10.72
C GLU A 99 -16.42 -4.56 -12.13
N LYS A 100 -15.72 -3.54 -12.65
CA LYS A 100 -15.88 -3.06 -14.03
C LYS A 100 -15.41 -4.09 -15.04
N GLU A 101 -14.29 -4.76 -14.78
CA GLU A 101 -13.74 -5.81 -15.65
C GLU A 101 -14.72 -7.00 -15.76
N HIS A 102 -15.37 -7.39 -14.67
CA HIS A 102 -16.39 -8.45 -14.67
C HIS A 102 -17.64 -8.04 -15.47
N LYS A 103 -18.18 -6.83 -15.24
CA LYS A 103 -19.34 -6.33 -16.00
C LYS A 103 -19.10 -6.29 -17.51
N LYS A 104 -17.88 -5.91 -17.94
CA LYS A 104 -17.53 -5.86 -19.37
C LYS A 104 -17.50 -7.24 -20.01
N LYS A 105 -17.02 -8.26 -19.29
CA LYS A 105 -16.98 -9.65 -19.78
C LYS A 105 -18.37 -10.27 -19.91
N GLU A 106 -19.29 -9.92 -19.01
CA GLU A 106 -20.68 -10.40 -19.06
C GLU A 106 -21.48 -9.80 -20.23
N GLY A 107 -21.14 -8.59 -20.69
CA GLY A 107 -21.84 -7.90 -21.79
C GLY A 107 -21.20 -8.03 -23.18
N SER A 108 -20.15 -8.84 -23.36
CA SER A 108 -19.50 -9.06 -24.68
C SER A 108 -19.74 -10.47 -25.24
N GLY A 109 -20.70 -11.20 -24.66
CA GLY A 109 -21.16 -12.50 -25.16
C GLY A 109 -22.47 -12.36 -25.93
N GLU A 110 -22.44 -11.68 -27.07
CA GLU A 110 -23.49 -11.67 -28.10
C GLU A 110 -22.84 -11.83 -29.49
#